data_AF-A0AAW9F4Z7-F1
#
_entry.id   AF-A0AAW9F4Z7-F1
#
_cell.length_a   1.000
_cell.length_b   1.000
_cell.length_c   1.000
_cell.angle_alpha   90.00
_cell.angle_beta   90.00
_cell.angle_gamma   90.00
#
_symmetry.space_group_name_H-M   'P 1'
#
loop_
_entity.id
_entity.type
_entity.pdbx_description
1 polymer ?
#
loop_
_entity_poly.entity_id
_entity_poly.type
_entity_poly.pdbx_seq_one_letter_code
_entity_poly.pdbx_strand_id
1 'polypeptide(L)'
;MRLPNPYTLEETLEKLRHGLTVASNEDALTLLEKAVTKARDDEAYAKQFEETLLRGSTIEIRECLSCFGDYVERSRDAPPYYPHHDAVNGIDCALYTILFDAALPDTLQDHQ
;
A
#
# COMPACT_ATOMS: atom_id res chain seq x y z
N MET A 1 -1.68 -12.19 -8.71
CA MET A 1 -2.81 -11.75 -9.56
C MET A 1 -2.67 -10.25 -9.73
N ARG A 2 -2.65 -9.75 -10.97
CA ARG A 2 -2.49 -8.32 -11.29
C ARG A 2 -3.87 -7.75 -11.61
N LEU A 3 -4.44 -6.98 -10.69
CA LEU A 3 -5.72 -6.31 -10.89
C LEU A 3 -5.47 -4.96 -11.58
N PRO A 4 -6.26 -4.59 -12.60
CA PRO A 4 -6.13 -3.27 -13.19
C PRO A 4 -6.54 -2.21 -12.15
N ASN A 5 -5.71 -1.20 -11.95
CA ASN A 5 -6.09 -0.03 -11.16
C ASN A 5 -6.89 0.93 -12.05
N PRO A 6 -8.20 1.16 -11.80
CA PRO A 6 -9.01 2.06 -12.60
C PRO A 6 -8.86 3.52 -12.19
N TYR A 7 -8.15 3.80 -11.09
CA TYR A 7 -7.99 5.12 -10.52
C TYR A 7 -6.70 5.77 -11.00
N THR A 8 -6.69 7.10 -11.02
CA THR A 8 -5.47 7.89 -11.14
C THR A 8 -4.57 7.69 -9.92
N LEU A 9 -3.31 8.14 -10.00
CA LEU A 9 -2.39 8.10 -8.87
C LEU A 9 -2.95 8.88 -7.67
N GLU A 10 -3.50 10.06 -7.90
CA GLU A 10 -4.05 10.92 -6.85
C GLU A 10 -5.23 10.25 -6.14
N GLU A 11 -6.18 9.71 -6.90
CA GLU A 11 -7.33 8.98 -6.36
C GLU A 11 -6.89 7.70 -5.61
N THR A 12 -5.88 6.99 -6.12
CA THR A 12 -5.32 5.80 -5.46
C THR A 12 -4.73 6.18 -4.10
N LEU A 13 -3.96 7.27 -4.03
CA LEU A 13 -3.36 7.75 -2.78
C LEU A 13 -4.42 8.24 -1.79
N GLU A 14 -5.46 8.94 -2.26
CA GLU A 14 -6.57 9.35 -1.41
C GLU A 14 -7.31 8.15 -0.80
N LYS A 15 -7.63 7.15 -1.63
CA LYS A 15 -8.31 5.93 -1.17
C LYS A 15 -7.45 5.11 -0.20
N LEU A 16 -6.14 5.03 -0.45
CA LEU A 16 -5.20 4.39 0.48
C LEU A 16 -5.19 5.09 1.83
N ARG A 17 -5.06 6.43 1.85
CA ARG A 17 -5.14 7.21 3.11
C ARG A 17 -6.44 6.94 3.85
N HIS A 18 -7.57 6.95 3.13
CA HIS A 18 -8.88 6.68 3.72
C HIS A 18 -8.96 5.27 4.31
N GLY A 19 -8.60 4.23 3.54
CA GLY A 19 -8.67 2.84 3.99
C GLY A 19 -7.77 2.56 5.20
N LEU A 20 -6.55 3.09 5.20
CA LEU A 20 -5.63 2.95 6.33
C LEU A 20 -6.11 3.71 7.57
N THR A 21 -6.75 4.86 7.40
CA THR A 21 -7.36 5.62 8.51
C THR A 21 -8.53 4.85 9.12
N VAL A 22 -9.42 4.29 8.28
CA VAL A 22 -10.56 3.47 8.75
C VAL A 22 -10.07 2.22 9.49
N ALA A 23 -8.98 1.61 9.03
CA ALA A 23 -8.34 0.46 9.69
C ALA A 23 -7.52 0.83 10.94
N SER A 24 -7.42 2.12 11.31
CA SER A 24 -6.55 2.61 12.40
C SER A 24 -5.09 2.13 12.27
N ASN A 25 -4.58 2.00 11.05
CA ASN A 25 -3.23 1.50 10.78
C ASN A 25 -2.24 2.67 10.62
N GLU A 26 -1.84 3.26 11.75
CA GLU A 26 -0.98 4.45 11.79
C GLU A 26 0.42 4.22 11.20
N ASP A 27 0.97 3.01 11.35
CA ASP A 27 2.29 2.66 10.83
C ASP A 27 2.29 2.61 9.30
N ALA A 28 1.26 2.01 8.69
CA ALA A 28 1.06 2.02 7.25
C ALA A 28 0.82 3.42 6.70
N LEU A 29 0.03 4.25 7.40
CA LEU A 29 -0.21 5.64 6.99
C LEU A 29 1.09 6.45 7.03
N THR A 30 1.88 6.30 8.08
CA THR A 30 3.18 6.96 8.23
C THR A 30 4.15 6.53 7.12
N LEU A 31 4.17 5.24 6.79
CA LEU A 31 5.00 4.71 5.70
C LEU A 31 4.55 5.26 4.33
N LEU A 32 3.24 5.33 4.09
CA LEU A 32 2.69 5.90 2.87
C LEU A 32 3.11 7.36 2.69
N GLU A 33 3.03 8.19 3.74
CA GLU A 33 3.45 9.59 3.66
C GLU A 33 4.97 9.75 3.46
N LYS A 34 5.78 8.84 4.00
CA LYS A 34 7.22 8.81 3.70
C LYS A 34 7.49 8.50 2.23
N ALA A 35 6.78 7.53 1.65
CA ALA A 35 6.87 7.21 0.23
C ALA A 35 6.43 8.40 -0.65
N VAL A 36 5.31 9.04 -0.32
CA VAL A 36 4.84 10.25 -1.02
C VAL A 36 5.84 11.40 -0.92
N THR A 37 6.44 11.60 0.26
CA THR A 37 7.47 12.64 0.45
C THR A 37 8.70 12.34 -0.40
N LYS A 38 9.21 11.10 -0.37
CA LYS A 38 10.35 10.71 -1.21
C LYS A 38 10.04 10.88 -2.70
N ALA A 39 8.83 10.54 -3.15
CA ALA A 39 8.42 10.73 -4.55
C ALA A 39 8.37 12.20 -4.98
N ARG A 40 8.22 13.15 -4.05
CA ARG A 40 8.34 14.58 -4.36
C ARG A 40 9.79 15.02 -4.55
N ASP A 41 10.71 14.39 -3.83
CA ASP A 41 12.13 14.77 -3.81
C ASP A 41 12.98 13.98 -4.84
N ASP A 42 12.50 12.84 -5.32
CA ASP A 42 13.23 11.91 -6.19
C ASP A 42 12.36 11.48 -7.37
N GLU A 43 12.63 12.06 -8.55
CA GLU A 43 11.85 11.82 -9.78
C GLU A 43 11.93 10.35 -10.25
N ALA A 44 13.08 9.68 -10.04
CA ALA A 44 13.23 8.28 -10.43
C ALA A 44 12.36 7.39 -9.53
N TYR A 45 12.39 7.66 -8.22
CA TYR A 45 11.49 7.00 -7.28
C TYR A 45 10.02 7.33 -7.57
N ALA A 46 9.69 8.56 -7.95
CA ALA A 46 8.32 8.98 -8.28
C ALA A 46 7.72 8.13 -9.40
N LYS A 47 8.48 7.94 -10.50
CA LYS A 47 8.06 7.12 -11.64
C LYS A 47 7.87 5.67 -11.24
N GLN A 48 8.81 5.11 -10.48
CA GLN A 48 8.70 3.75 -9.98
C GLN A 48 7.48 3.59 -9.05
N PHE A 49 7.26 4.54 -8.14
CA PHE A 49 6.16 4.51 -7.18
C PHE A 49 4.80 4.61 -7.87
N GLU A 50 4.66 5.51 -8.85
CA GLU A 50 3.45 5.61 -9.67
C GLU A 50 3.19 4.31 -10.45
N GLU A 51 4.19 3.80 -11.17
CA GLU A 51 4.05 2.57 -11.94
C GLU A 51 3.66 1.38 -11.04
N THR A 52 4.25 1.33 -9.84
CA THR A 52 3.98 0.30 -8.85
C THR A 52 2.56 0.38 -8.30
N LEU A 53 2.05 1.57 -7.97
CA LEU A 53 0.67 1.71 -7.46
C LEU A 53 -0.40 1.50 -8.52
N LEU A 54 -0.12 1.89 -9.77
CA LEU A 54 -1.10 1.79 -10.85
C LEU A 54 -1.09 0.41 -11.53
N ARG A 55 0.06 -0.25 -11.54
CA ARG A 55 0.24 -1.46 -12.34
C ARG A 55 1.03 -2.54 -11.62
N GLY A 56 1.65 -2.28 -10.48
CA GLY A 56 2.52 -3.24 -9.81
C GLY A 56 1.78 -4.44 -9.22
N SER A 57 2.56 -5.46 -8.91
CA SER A 57 2.19 -6.62 -8.11
C SER A 57 2.57 -6.41 -6.64
N THR A 58 2.09 -7.29 -5.76
CA THR A 58 2.52 -7.34 -4.35
C THR A 58 4.05 -7.33 -4.18
N ILE A 59 4.79 -8.01 -5.06
CA ILE A 59 6.26 -8.05 -4.97
C ILE A 59 6.85 -6.67 -5.31
N GLU A 60 6.40 -6.05 -6.40
CA GLU A 60 6.86 -4.72 -6.82
C GLU A 60 6.51 -3.64 -5.78
N ILE A 61 5.33 -3.73 -5.15
CA ILE A 61 4.93 -2.85 -4.04
C ILE A 61 5.90 -2.99 -2.86
N ARG A 62 6.22 -4.22 -2.47
CA ARG A 62 7.18 -4.51 -1.39
C ARG A 62 8.57 -3.98 -1.72
N GLU A 63 9.05 -4.21 -2.94
CA GLU A 63 10.35 -3.71 -3.40
C GLU A 63 10.40 -2.18 -3.42
N CYS A 64 9.34 -1.52 -3.89
CA CYS A 64 9.25 -0.06 -3.91
C CYS A 64 9.27 0.55 -2.49
N LEU A 65 8.63 -0.10 -1.52
CA LEU A 65 8.59 0.36 -0.12
C LEU A 65 9.80 -0.08 0.71
N SER A 66 10.61 -1.03 0.22
CA SER A 66 11.78 -1.56 0.93
C SER A 66 12.85 -0.51 1.26
N CYS A 67 12.86 0.62 0.55
CA CYS A 67 13.76 1.73 0.84
C CYS A 67 13.54 2.36 2.23
N PHE A 68 12.40 2.09 2.88
CA PHE A 68 12.07 2.59 4.22
C PHE A 68 12.18 1.53 5.33
N GLY A 69 12.54 0.29 4.98
CA GLY A 69 12.65 -0.81 5.92
C GLY A 69 12.73 -2.15 5.22
N ASP A 70 13.36 -3.13 5.84
CA ASP A 70 13.48 -4.47 5.26
C ASP A 70 12.20 -5.27 5.52
N TYR A 71 11.46 -5.55 4.44
CA TYR A 71 10.24 -6.35 4.47
C TYR A 71 10.51 -7.83 4.81
N VAL A 72 11.74 -8.30 4.57
CA VAL A 72 12.19 -9.68 4.80
C VAL A 72 12.95 -9.79 6.12
N GLU A 73 13.04 -8.70 6.90
CA GLU A 73 13.76 -8.70 8.17
C GLU A 73 13.20 -9.77 9.12
N ARG A 74 14.10 -10.43 9.83
CA ARG A 74 13.73 -11.45 10.81
C ARG A 74 12.88 -10.81 11.92
N SER A 75 11.86 -11.54 12.37
CA SER A 75 11.08 -11.20 13.57
C SER A 75 11.99 -10.69 14.69
N ARG A 76 11.61 -9.58 15.31
CA ARG A 76 12.22 -9.11 16.56
C ARG A 76 11.83 -10.06 17.70
N ASP A 77 12.59 -10.01 18.80
CA ASP A 77 12.28 -10.76 20.02
C ASP A 77 11.32 -10.00 20.97
N ALA A 78 10.95 -8.77 20.62
CA ALA A 78 10.01 -7.93 21.38
C ALA A 78 9.00 -7.22 20.45
N PRO A 79 7.78 -6.93 20.93
CA PRO A 79 6.77 -6.20 20.15
C PRO A 79 7.21 -4.77 19.75
N PRO A 80 6.80 -4.27 18.57
CA PRO A 80 6.18 -5.03 17.48
C PRO A 80 7.20 -5.98 16.85
N TYR A 81 6.84 -7.27 16.78
CA TYR A 81 7.73 -8.32 16.30
C TYR A 81 8.07 -8.15 14.81
N TYR A 82 7.19 -7.48 14.04
CA TYR A 82 7.38 -7.20 12.61
C TYR A 82 7.03 -5.75 12.23
N PRO A 83 7.82 -4.76 12.67
CA PRO A 83 7.43 -3.34 12.64
C PRO A 83 7.18 -2.78 11.24
N HIS A 84 7.89 -3.27 10.22
CA HIS A 84 7.78 -2.78 8.84
C HIS A 84 7.03 -3.76 7.93
N HIS A 85 7.01 -5.04 8.28
CA HIS A 85 6.20 -6.03 7.59
C HIS A 85 4.71 -5.69 7.70
N ASP A 86 4.25 -5.26 8.88
CA ASP A 86 2.83 -4.95 9.12
C ASP A 86 2.39 -3.68 8.38
N ALA A 87 3.26 -2.67 8.29
CA ALA A 87 2.97 -1.42 7.56
C ALA A 87 2.89 -1.64 6.04
N VAL A 88 3.89 -2.35 5.45
CA VAL A 88 3.88 -2.69 4.02
C VAL A 88 2.71 -3.60 3.68
N ASN A 89 2.42 -4.59 4.53
CA ASN A 89 1.25 -5.46 4.35
C ASN A 89 -0.06 -4.68 4.49
N GLY A 90 -0.13 -3.70 5.39
CA GLY A 90 -1.27 -2.79 5.50
C GLY A 90 -1.55 -2.03 4.21
N ILE A 91 -0.50 -1.47 3.58
CA ILE A 91 -0.64 -0.77 2.29
C ILE A 91 -1.04 -1.73 1.17
N ASP A 92 -0.38 -2.89 1.05
CA ASP A 92 -0.69 -3.91 0.03
C ASP A 92 -2.13 -4.42 0.17
N CYS A 93 -2.56 -4.78 1.39
CA CYS A 93 -3.93 -5.20 1.66
C CYS A 93 -4.94 -4.10 1.32
N ALA A 94 -4.71 -2.85 1.76
CA ALA A 94 -5.62 -1.75 1.48
C ALA A 94 -5.72 -1.49 -0.04
N LEU A 95 -4.60 -1.53 -0.76
CA LEU A 95 -4.60 -1.40 -2.22
C LEU A 95 -5.41 -2.51 -2.87
N TYR A 96 -5.19 -3.77 -2.47
CA TYR A 96 -5.95 -4.89 -3.03
C TYR A 96 -7.45 -4.79 -2.71
N THR A 97 -7.85 -4.37 -1.52
CA THR A 97 -9.26 -4.11 -1.20
C THR A 97 -9.85 -3.08 -2.17
N ILE A 98 -9.16 -1.95 -2.40
CA ILE A 98 -9.60 -0.91 -3.34
C ILE A 98 -9.75 -1.47 -4.76
N LEU A 99 -8.78 -2.27 -5.22
CA LEU A 99 -8.78 -2.85 -6.56
C LEU A 99 -9.86 -3.92 -6.72
N PHE A 100 -10.10 -4.73 -5.69
CA PHE A 100 -11.16 -5.74 -5.70
C PHE A 100 -12.54 -5.10 -5.70
N ASP A 101 -12.78 -4.10 -4.85
CA ASP A 101 -14.06 -3.37 -4.82
C ASP A 101 -14.36 -2.71 -6.17
N ALA A 102 -13.34 -2.21 -6.86
CA ALA A 102 -13.50 -1.62 -8.18
C ALA A 102 -13.71 -2.66 -9.30
N ALA A 103 -13.09 -3.85 -9.19
CA ALA A 103 -13.22 -4.93 -10.16
C ALA A 103 -14.51 -5.74 -9.97
N LEU A 104 -15.06 -5.78 -8.76
CA LEU A 104 -16.26 -6.53 -8.38
C LEU A 104 -17.23 -5.62 -7.60
N PRO A 105 -17.87 -4.66 -8.27
CA PRO A 105 -18.78 -3.71 -7.60
C PRO A 105 -20.00 -4.37 -6.92
N ASP A 106 -20.30 -5.64 -7.21
CA ASP A 106 -21.47 -6.37 -6.69
C ASP A 106 -21.20 -7.29 -5.48
N THR A 107 -19.99 -7.33 -4.90
CA THR A 107 -19.70 -8.25 -3.77
C THR A 107 -20.01 -7.71 -2.36
N LEU A 108 -20.63 -6.54 -2.23
CA LEU A 108 -21.07 -5.98 -0.94
C LEU A 108 -22.61 -5.89 -0.78
N GLN A 109 -23.35 -6.87 -1.28
CA GLN A 109 -24.73 -7.13 -0.86
C GLN A 109 -24.99 -8.63 -0.70
N ASP A 110 -24.55 -9.21 0.43
CA ASP A 110 -25.33 -10.23 1.17
C ASP A 110 -24.52 -10.72 2.36
N HIS A 111 -24.66 -10.04 3.50
CA HIS A 111 -24.58 -10.69 4.81
C HIS A 111 -25.70 -10.05 5.65
N GLN A 112 -26.90 -10.63 5.51
CA GLN A 112 -28.02 -10.44 6.44
C GLN A 112 -27.63 -10.87 7.85
#